data_AF-A0A3B0PQT6-F1
#
_entry.id   AF-A0A3B0PQT6-F1
#
_cell.length_a   1.000
_cell.length_b   1.000
_cell.length_c   1.000
_cell.angle_alpha   90.00
_cell.angle_beta   90.00
_cell.angle_gamma   90.00
#
_symmetry.space_group_name_H-M   'P 1'
#
loop_
_entity.id
_entity.type
_entity.pdbx_description
1 polymer ?
#
loop_
_entity_poly.entity_id
_entity_poly.type
_entity_poly.pdbx_seq_one_letter_code
_entity_poly.pdbx_strand_id
1 'polypeptide(L)'
;MGSGGLKGELIDALLYSSDQKINNLIKKFDYIEIPHPETFIHKTSTGDYTDEDIKKLLKELILKAKEMNKKVVAIGDVRFENEDDKLYYKSLVYAKGIGGTSHFAFDYKKASQLKIPNLSFLTTEEMISKFSFLGNIDLINEIVIENTRYIDSLVSSDIKVFKEGLFTPEFDNSAIKLPELVYKTAREIYGENLPKVIEERIEKELQPILKHGFHVIYW
;
A
#
# COMPACT_ATOMS: atom_id res chain seq x y z
N MET A 1 4.98 13.52 1.96
CA MET A 1 5.74 12.48 1.24
C MET A 1 6.92 12.05 2.10
N GLY A 2 6.91 10.78 2.50
CA GLY A 2 8.04 10.14 3.21
C GLY A 2 9.13 9.67 2.25
N SER A 3 10.31 9.35 2.78
CA SER A 3 11.49 8.95 2.00
C SER A 3 11.47 7.50 1.51
N GLY A 4 10.53 6.67 1.98
CA GLY A 4 10.42 5.25 1.69
C GLY A 4 11.33 4.36 2.55
N GLY A 5 11.03 3.05 2.54
CA GLY A 5 11.76 2.02 3.26
C GLY A 5 12.96 1.44 2.51
N LEU A 6 13.16 0.12 2.56
CA LEU A 6 14.35 -0.56 2.00
C LEU A 6 14.59 -0.31 0.52
N LYS A 7 13.52 -0.04 -0.24
CA LYS A 7 13.59 0.30 -1.68
C LYS A 7 13.61 1.80 -1.95
N GLY A 8 13.63 2.63 -0.91
CA GLY A 8 13.62 4.09 -1.02
C GLY A 8 14.95 4.62 -1.55
N GLU A 9 14.89 5.67 -2.37
CA GLU A 9 16.08 6.30 -2.95
C GLU A 9 17.05 6.82 -1.87
N LEU A 10 16.53 7.26 -0.72
CA LEU A 10 17.35 7.74 0.38
C LEU A 10 18.17 6.62 1.03
N ILE A 11 17.57 5.43 1.23
CA ILE A 11 18.28 4.27 1.78
C ILE A 11 19.32 3.75 0.77
N ASP A 12 18.98 3.70 -0.52
CA ASP A 12 19.95 3.36 -1.57
C ASP A 12 21.13 4.35 -1.60
N ALA A 13 20.84 5.65 -1.49
CA ALA A 13 21.87 6.69 -1.41
C ALA A 13 22.72 6.59 -0.14
N LEU A 14 22.12 6.24 1.00
CA LEU A 14 22.84 6.03 2.26
C LEU A 14 23.86 4.89 2.13
N LEU A 15 23.53 3.83 1.41
CA LEU A 15 24.42 2.68 1.23
C LEU A 15 25.50 2.92 0.17
N TYR A 16 25.16 3.59 -0.94
CA TYR A 16 25.99 3.56 -2.16
C TYR A 16 26.38 4.93 -2.74
N SER A 17 25.93 6.04 -2.15
CA SER A 17 26.11 7.37 -2.74
C SER A 17 26.86 8.34 -1.82
N SER A 18 27.11 9.55 -2.32
CA SER A 18 27.78 10.61 -1.59
C SER A 18 26.84 11.36 -0.64
N ASP A 19 27.45 11.95 0.38
CA ASP A 19 26.79 12.83 1.35
C ASP A 19 26.02 13.99 0.71
N GLN A 20 26.51 14.52 -0.41
CA GLN A 20 25.82 15.56 -1.16
C GLN A 20 24.47 15.07 -1.71
N LYS A 21 24.42 13.84 -2.25
CA LYS A 21 23.17 13.25 -2.74
C LYS A 21 22.20 13.01 -1.58
N ILE A 22 22.69 12.49 -0.46
CA ILE A 22 21.88 12.27 0.76
C ILE A 22 21.26 13.58 1.23
N ASN A 23 22.04 14.65 1.36
CA ASN A 23 21.55 15.98 1.77
C ASN A 23 20.49 16.52 0.82
N ASN A 24 20.69 16.34 -0.50
CA ASN A 24 19.71 16.77 -1.50
C ASN A 24 18.41 15.97 -1.40
N LEU A 25 18.48 14.67 -1.11
CA LEU A 25 17.30 13.81 -0.94
C LEU A 25 16.54 14.18 0.33
N ILE A 26 17.21 14.37 1.47
CA ILE A 26 16.58 14.77 2.74
C ILE A 26 15.75 16.05 2.56
N LYS A 27 16.25 17.03 1.78
CA LYS A 27 15.51 18.28 1.51
C LYS A 27 14.18 18.07 0.79
N LYS A 28 14.10 17.08 -0.11
CA LYS A 28 12.94 16.82 -0.96
C LYS A 28 11.76 16.18 -0.22
N PHE A 29 12.02 15.44 0.87
CA PHE A 29 10.97 14.74 1.61
C PHE A 29 10.42 15.57 2.76
N ASP A 30 9.15 15.37 3.09
CA ASP A 30 8.50 16.07 4.20
C ASP A 30 8.94 15.50 5.56
N TYR A 31 9.15 14.19 5.61
CA TYR A 31 9.70 13.46 6.75
C TYR A 31 10.56 12.30 6.24
N ILE A 32 11.44 11.81 7.10
CA ILE A 32 12.40 10.75 6.80
C ILE A 32 11.96 9.46 7.49
N GLU A 33 11.88 8.39 6.71
CA GLU A 33 11.54 7.05 7.17
C GLU A 33 12.81 6.23 7.38
N ILE A 34 12.92 5.58 8.53
CA ILE A 34 14.08 4.77 8.92
C ILE A 34 13.61 3.35 9.24
N PRO A 35 13.91 2.38 8.36
CA PRO A 35 13.74 0.96 8.68
C PRO A 35 14.61 0.54 9.87
N HIS A 36 14.11 -0.37 10.69
CA HIS A 36 14.91 -0.90 11.79
C HIS A 36 16.13 -1.71 11.30
N PRO A 37 17.27 -1.77 12.03
CA PRO A 37 18.52 -2.35 11.52
C PRO A 37 18.39 -3.78 10.94
N GLU A 38 17.57 -4.64 11.56
CA GLU A 38 17.39 -6.02 11.11
C GLU A 38 16.72 -6.16 9.73
N THR A 39 16.06 -5.12 9.19
CA THR A 39 15.53 -5.14 7.82
C THR A 39 16.65 -5.29 6.78
N PHE A 40 17.89 -4.92 7.15
CA PHE A 40 19.08 -5.01 6.30
C PHE A 40 19.80 -6.37 6.39
N ILE A 41 19.20 -7.39 7.01
CA ILE A 41 19.87 -8.70 7.17
C ILE A 41 20.33 -9.32 5.85
N HIS A 42 19.64 -9.02 4.75
CA HIS A 42 19.99 -9.47 3.40
C HIS A 42 21.29 -8.84 2.86
N LYS A 43 21.77 -7.74 3.46
CA LYS A 43 23.07 -7.10 3.21
C LYS A 43 24.14 -7.55 4.20
N THR A 44 23.74 -7.80 5.45
CA THR A 44 24.69 -8.25 6.47
C THR A 44 25.04 -9.72 6.33
N SER A 45 24.07 -10.56 5.97
CA SER A 45 24.30 -12.01 5.80
C SER A 45 25.14 -12.34 4.57
N THR A 46 25.13 -11.45 3.57
CA THR A 46 25.95 -11.51 2.36
C THR A 46 27.34 -10.90 2.54
N GLY A 47 27.63 -10.34 3.71
CA GLY A 47 28.91 -9.69 4.03
C GLY A 47 29.13 -8.36 3.31
N ASP A 48 28.08 -7.71 2.77
CA ASP A 48 28.22 -6.38 2.16
C ASP A 48 28.43 -5.30 3.22
N TYR A 49 27.81 -5.48 4.39
CA TYR A 49 27.92 -4.59 5.55
C TYR A 49 27.96 -5.42 6.84
N THR A 50 28.56 -4.90 7.89
CA THR A 50 28.36 -5.43 9.24
C THR A 50 27.09 -4.85 9.88
N ASP A 51 26.60 -5.48 10.94
CA ASP A 51 25.49 -4.92 11.74
C ASP A 51 25.86 -3.56 12.35
N GLU A 52 27.13 -3.39 12.74
CA GLU A 52 27.66 -2.12 13.24
C GLU A 52 27.67 -1.04 12.16
N ASP A 53 28.03 -1.36 10.92
CA ASP A 53 27.99 -0.43 9.79
C ASP A 53 26.57 0.08 9.55
N ILE A 54 25.59 -0.84 9.49
CA ILE A 54 24.18 -0.48 9.30
C ILE A 54 23.70 0.43 10.42
N LYS A 55 23.94 0.05 11.68
CA LYS A 55 23.56 0.87 12.85
C LYS A 55 24.20 2.25 12.81
N LYS A 56 25.48 2.35 12.43
CA LYS A 56 26.18 3.62 12.28
C LYS A 56 25.56 4.49 11.19
N LEU A 57 25.33 3.93 10.00
CA LEU A 57 24.72 4.64 8.87
C LEU A 57 23.31 5.17 9.22
N LEU A 58 22.48 4.34 9.85
CA LEU A 58 21.13 4.75 10.27
C LEU A 58 21.20 5.86 11.34
N LYS A 59 22.12 5.76 12.31
CA LYS A 59 22.33 6.81 13.32
C LYS A 59 22.74 8.13 12.68
N GLU A 60 23.69 8.09 11.74
CA GLU A 60 24.14 9.28 11.00
C GLU A 60 22.99 9.91 10.20
N LEU A 61 22.16 9.10 9.55
CA LEU A 61 21.00 9.60 8.82
C LEU A 61 19.97 10.26 9.75
N ILE A 62 19.68 9.66 10.91
CA ILE A 62 18.76 10.22 11.91
C ILE A 62 19.25 11.60 12.37
N LEU A 63 20.52 11.72 12.74
CA LEU A 63 21.10 12.97 13.23
C LEU A 63 21.09 14.04 12.14
N LYS A 64 21.52 13.69 10.93
CA LYS A 64 21.55 14.58 9.76
C LYS A 64 20.15 15.10 9.40
N ALA A 65 19.14 14.23 9.42
CA ALA A 65 17.76 14.63 9.17
C ALA A 65 17.26 15.63 10.23
N LYS A 66 17.57 15.41 11.51
CA LYS A 66 17.22 16.32 12.61
C LYS A 66 17.92 17.67 12.50
N GLU A 67 19.21 17.70 12.16
CA GLU A 67 19.96 18.94 11.90
C GLU A 67 19.31 19.77 10.77
N MET A 68 18.67 19.09 9.81
CA MET A 68 17.94 19.70 8.71
C MET A 68 16.46 19.99 9.04
N ASN A 69 16.08 19.91 10.31
CA ASN A 69 14.71 20.10 10.81
C ASN A 69 13.67 19.19 10.14
N LYS A 70 14.08 17.98 9.72
CA LYS A 70 13.17 16.96 9.22
C LYS A 70 12.75 16.03 10.35
N LYS A 71 11.46 15.72 10.43
CA LYS A 71 10.95 14.68 11.32
C LYS A 71 11.45 13.33 10.86
N VAL A 72 11.84 12.49 11.81
CA VAL A 72 12.33 11.15 11.57
C VAL A 72 11.34 10.16 12.16
N VAL A 73 10.95 9.17 11.38
CA VAL A 73 9.92 8.19 11.69
C VAL A 73 10.52 6.80 11.53
N ALA A 74 10.52 6.02 12.62
CA ALA A 74 10.87 4.61 12.56
C ALA A 74 9.76 3.82 11.86
N ILE A 75 10.13 2.96 10.92
CA ILE A 75 9.18 2.12 10.16
C ILE A 75 9.56 0.64 10.21
N GLY A 76 8.57 -0.23 10.12
CA GLY A 76 8.77 -1.68 10.02
C GLY A 76 9.00 -2.20 8.59
N ASP A 77 8.64 -1.41 7.56
CA ASP A 77 8.58 -1.86 6.15
C ASP A 77 7.81 -3.19 6.00
N VAL A 78 6.69 -3.27 6.72
CA VAL A 78 5.91 -4.49 6.99
C VAL A 78 5.41 -5.12 5.70
N ARG A 79 5.60 -6.44 5.57
CA ARG A 79 5.17 -7.25 4.41
C ARG A 79 4.19 -8.35 4.77
N PHE A 80 4.11 -8.68 6.04
CA PHE A 80 3.26 -9.73 6.57
C PHE A 80 2.95 -9.44 8.04
N GLU A 81 1.89 -10.05 8.56
CA GLU A 81 1.42 -9.79 9.92
C GLU A 81 2.28 -10.55 10.94
N ASN A 82 2.37 -11.88 10.79
CA ASN A 82 3.00 -12.77 11.76
C ASN A 82 4.37 -13.27 11.27
N GLU A 83 5.27 -13.63 12.20
CA GLU A 83 6.59 -14.14 11.83
C GLU A 83 6.53 -15.42 10.98
N ASP A 84 5.52 -16.27 11.19
CA ASP A 84 5.34 -17.52 10.44
C ASP A 84 5.10 -17.28 8.93
N ASP A 85 4.49 -16.14 8.58
CA ASP A 85 4.21 -15.74 7.20
C ASP A 85 5.50 -15.38 6.42
N LYS A 86 6.62 -15.23 7.13
CA LYS A 86 7.95 -15.06 6.54
C LYS A 86 8.29 -16.18 5.55
N LEU A 87 7.75 -17.39 5.73
CA LEU A 87 7.95 -18.49 4.79
C LEU A 87 7.37 -18.15 3.40
N TYR A 88 6.18 -17.57 3.33
CA TYR A 88 5.56 -17.15 2.07
C TYR A 88 6.35 -16.02 1.42
N TYR A 89 6.77 -15.04 2.23
CA TYR A 89 7.61 -13.95 1.74
C TYR A 89 8.95 -14.46 1.21
N LYS A 90 9.59 -15.42 1.89
CA LYS A 90 10.82 -16.06 1.40
C LYS A 90 10.59 -16.70 0.04
N SER A 91 9.51 -17.45 -0.16
CA SER A 91 9.19 -18.03 -1.47
C SER A 91 9.08 -16.96 -2.56
N LEU A 92 8.47 -15.80 -2.26
CA LEU A 92 8.41 -14.66 -3.17
C LEU A 92 9.80 -14.08 -3.51
N VAL A 93 10.68 -13.95 -2.52
CA VAL A 93 12.04 -13.40 -2.74
C VAL A 93 12.88 -14.32 -3.64
N TYR A 94 12.75 -15.64 -3.48
CA TYR A 94 13.48 -16.62 -4.29
C TYR A 94 12.82 -16.89 -5.65
N ALA A 95 11.56 -16.50 -5.84
CA ALA A 95 10.89 -16.62 -7.12
C ALA A 95 11.46 -15.62 -8.14
N LYS A 96 11.56 -16.05 -9.41
CA LYS A 96 11.83 -15.14 -10.52
C LYS A 96 10.56 -14.37 -10.86
N GLY A 97 10.68 -13.06 -10.95
CA GLY A 97 9.62 -12.20 -11.46
C GLY A 97 9.41 -12.37 -12.96
N ILE A 98 8.36 -11.73 -13.47
CA ILE A 98 8.08 -11.66 -14.91
C ILE A 98 9.30 -11.06 -15.63
N GLY A 99 9.72 -11.68 -16.73
CA GLY A 99 10.93 -11.28 -17.47
C GLY A 99 12.24 -11.70 -16.81
N GLY A 100 12.23 -12.58 -15.81
CA GLY A 100 13.44 -13.05 -15.12
C GLY A 100 14.03 -12.03 -14.15
N THR A 101 13.30 -10.95 -13.86
CA THR A 101 13.68 -9.94 -12.88
C THR A 101 13.73 -10.55 -11.49
N SER A 102 14.67 -10.10 -10.67
CA SER A 102 14.88 -10.64 -9.33
C SER A 102 14.35 -9.69 -8.29
N HIS A 103 13.91 -10.26 -7.17
CA HIS A 103 13.50 -9.48 -6.03
C HIS A 103 14.68 -8.62 -5.52
N PHE A 104 14.40 -7.41 -5.02
CA PHE A 104 15.46 -6.45 -4.61
C PHE A 104 16.39 -6.99 -3.51
N ALA A 105 15.86 -7.87 -2.66
CA ALA A 105 16.59 -8.52 -1.59
C ALA A 105 17.35 -9.79 -2.04
N PHE A 106 17.21 -10.21 -3.30
CA PHE A 106 17.81 -11.44 -3.81
C PHE A 106 19.09 -11.16 -4.61
N ASP A 107 20.20 -11.81 -4.23
CA ASP A 107 21.46 -11.80 -4.96
C ASP A 107 21.82 -13.23 -5.43
N TYR A 108 21.84 -13.45 -6.74
CA TYR A 108 22.21 -14.75 -7.33
C TYR A 108 23.60 -15.22 -6.91
N LYS A 109 24.56 -14.31 -6.76
CA LYS A 109 25.96 -14.66 -6.45
C LYS A 109 26.11 -15.12 -5.00
N LYS A 110 25.18 -14.71 -4.13
CA LYS A 110 25.23 -14.93 -2.68
C LYS A 110 23.99 -15.65 -2.14
N ALA A 111 23.23 -16.32 -3.01
CA ALA A 111 21.96 -16.96 -2.66
C ALA A 111 22.06 -17.98 -1.52
N SER A 112 23.21 -18.63 -1.36
CA SER A 112 23.49 -19.60 -0.27
C SER A 112 23.69 -18.95 1.10
N GLN A 113 24.09 -17.67 1.14
CA GLN A 113 24.36 -16.90 2.36
C GLN A 113 23.21 -15.93 2.69
N LEU A 114 22.27 -15.75 1.75
CA LEU A 114 21.17 -14.83 1.86
C LEU A 114 20.22 -15.21 3.00
N LYS A 115 20.01 -14.28 3.93
CA LYS A 115 18.95 -14.33 4.92
C LYS A 115 17.89 -13.30 4.56
N ILE A 116 16.62 -13.71 4.66
CA ILE A 116 15.49 -12.83 4.40
C ILE A 116 15.15 -12.07 5.69
N PRO A 117 14.95 -10.74 5.63
CA PRO A 117 14.53 -9.95 6.80
C PRO A 117 13.19 -10.45 7.34
N ASN A 118 13.04 -10.36 8.66
CA ASN A 118 11.72 -10.46 9.25
C ASN A 118 11.05 -9.10 9.14
N LEU A 119 9.95 -9.02 8.38
CA LEU A 119 9.18 -7.80 8.10
C LEU A 119 7.74 -7.98 8.61
N SER A 120 7.61 -8.60 9.78
CA SER A 120 6.34 -8.75 10.50
C SER A 120 5.87 -7.43 11.10
N PHE A 121 4.60 -7.37 11.51
CA PHE A 121 4.09 -6.22 12.22
C PHE A 121 4.61 -6.22 13.66
N LEU A 122 5.45 -5.23 13.99
CA LEU A 122 6.04 -5.09 15.32
C LEU A 122 5.14 -4.28 16.25
N THR A 123 5.08 -4.70 17.51
CA THR A 123 4.56 -3.88 18.60
C THR A 123 5.48 -2.67 18.85
N THR A 124 4.96 -1.65 19.55
CA THR A 124 5.75 -0.46 19.91
C THR A 124 6.97 -0.83 20.76
N GLU A 125 6.82 -1.76 21.71
CA GLU A 125 7.93 -2.20 22.58
C GLU A 125 9.02 -2.92 21.77
N GLU A 126 8.63 -3.80 20.85
CA GLU A 126 9.57 -4.46 19.95
C GLU A 126 10.30 -3.43 19.07
N MET A 127 9.56 -2.46 18.51
CA MET A 127 10.15 -1.40 17.70
C MET A 127 11.16 -0.56 18.50
N ILE A 128 10.84 -0.16 19.74
CA ILE A 128 11.79 0.52 20.64
C ILE A 128 13.05 -0.32 20.84
N SER A 129 12.88 -1.63 21.08
CA SER A 129 14.02 -2.55 21.25
C SER A 129 14.92 -2.60 20.02
N LYS A 130 14.35 -2.57 18.80
CA LYS A 130 15.16 -2.55 17.56
C LYS A 130 16.00 -1.28 17.40
N PHE A 131 15.62 -0.17 18.04
CA PHE A 131 16.35 1.11 18.01
C PHE A 131 17.23 1.36 19.25
N SER A 132 17.33 0.40 20.17
CA SER A 132 18.16 0.49 21.40
C SER A 132 19.62 0.87 21.16
N PHE A 133 20.18 0.54 19.99
CA PHE A 133 21.55 0.89 19.60
C PHE A 133 21.84 2.41 19.58
N LEU A 134 20.80 3.25 19.52
CA LEU A 134 20.96 4.70 19.60
C LEU A 134 21.44 5.17 20.97
N GLY A 135 21.18 4.39 22.04
CA GLY A 135 21.60 4.70 23.41
C GLY A 135 20.92 5.93 24.03
N ASN A 136 19.86 6.44 23.41
CA ASN A 136 19.10 7.60 23.88
C ASN A 136 17.60 7.28 23.79
N ILE A 137 16.97 7.06 24.95
CA ILE A 137 15.57 6.64 25.03
C ILE A 137 14.61 7.74 24.56
N ASP A 138 14.92 9.01 24.81
CA ASP A 138 14.08 10.13 24.38
C ASP A 138 14.04 10.22 22.86
N LEU A 139 15.20 10.08 22.21
CA LEU A 139 15.30 10.02 20.75
C LEU A 139 14.55 8.81 20.18
N ILE A 140 14.63 7.65 20.83
CA ILE A 140 13.93 6.44 20.38
C ILE A 140 12.41 6.65 20.48
N ASN A 141 11.92 7.16 21.61
CA ASN A 141 10.49 7.45 21.80
C ASN A 141 9.99 8.51 20.81
N GLU A 142 10.81 9.53 20.54
CA GLU A 142 10.48 10.57 19.56
C GLU A 142 10.25 9.96 18.16
N ILE A 143 11.16 9.12 17.67
CA ILE A 143 11.06 8.57 16.30
C ILE A 143 10.07 7.41 16.17
N VAL A 144 9.85 6.63 17.24
CA VAL A 144 8.95 5.46 17.23
C VAL A 144 7.51 5.84 17.56
N ILE A 145 7.28 6.82 18.45
CA ILE A 145 5.95 7.13 18.99
C ILE A 145 5.51 8.55 18.62
N GLU A 146 6.30 9.56 18.94
CA GLU A 146 5.84 10.95 18.85
C GLU A 146 5.70 11.41 17.40
N ASN A 147 6.73 11.19 16.60
CA ASN A 147 6.72 11.57 15.19
C ASN A 147 5.74 10.70 14.39
N THR A 148 5.58 9.41 14.72
CA THR A 148 4.61 8.53 14.04
C THR A 148 3.18 8.99 14.30
N ARG A 149 2.82 9.28 15.55
CA ARG A 149 1.51 9.87 15.92
C ARG A 149 1.30 11.25 15.31
N TYR A 150 2.35 12.06 15.23
CA TYR A 150 2.27 13.35 14.56
C TYR A 150 1.91 13.17 13.08
N ILE A 151 2.58 12.28 12.36
CA ILE A 151 2.25 12.04 10.94
C ILE A 151 0.81 11.52 10.78
N ASP A 152 0.36 10.60 11.64
CA ASP A 152 -1.02 10.12 11.66
C ASP A 152 -2.03 11.27 11.86
N SER A 153 -1.74 12.19 12.79
CA SER A 153 -2.60 13.34 13.05
C SER A 153 -2.74 14.34 11.88
N LEU A 154 -1.86 14.26 10.88
CA LEU A 154 -1.96 15.08 9.66
C LEU A 154 -2.93 14.49 8.63
N VAL A 155 -3.31 13.21 8.77
CA VAL A 155 -4.19 12.51 7.83
C VAL A 155 -5.65 12.78 8.21
N SER A 156 -6.45 13.20 7.24
CA SER A 156 -7.89 13.43 7.46
C SER A 156 -8.61 12.10 7.72
N SER A 157 -9.52 12.10 8.71
CA SER A 157 -10.43 10.99 8.99
C SER A 157 -11.48 10.79 7.90
N ASP A 158 -11.70 11.79 7.04
CA ASP A 158 -12.86 11.85 6.15
C ASP A 158 -12.53 11.41 4.71
N ILE A 159 -11.47 10.61 4.54
CA ILE A 159 -11.06 10.09 3.24
C ILE A 159 -12.01 8.97 2.80
N LYS A 160 -12.86 9.25 1.80
CA LYS A 160 -13.67 8.24 1.13
C LYS A 160 -12.92 7.60 -0.03
N VAL A 161 -12.47 6.35 0.16
CA VAL A 161 -11.74 5.57 -0.86
C VAL A 161 -12.68 5.04 -1.95
N PHE A 162 -13.92 4.74 -1.57
CA PHE A 162 -14.96 4.30 -2.49
C PHE A 162 -16.00 5.40 -2.69
N LYS A 163 -16.43 5.58 -3.93
CA LYS A 163 -17.58 6.43 -4.21
C LYS A 163 -18.83 5.75 -3.66
N GLU A 164 -19.68 6.54 -3.02
CA GLU A 164 -20.99 6.09 -2.56
C GLU A 164 -22.01 6.19 -3.70
N GLY A 165 -23.00 5.30 -3.67
CA GLY A 165 -24.09 5.28 -4.64
C GLY A 165 -23.83 4.40 -5.86
N LEU A 166 -24.84 4.34 -6.72
CA LEU A 166 -24.81 3.59 -7.97
C LEU A 166 -24.54 4.56 -9.13
N PHE A 167 -23.58 4.22 -9.98
CA PHE A 167 -23.22 5.00 -11.17
C PHE A 167 -23.74 4.25 -12.41
N THR A 168 -24.99 4.50 -12.77
CA THR A 168 -25.59 3.87 -13.93
C THR A 168 -25.18 4.59 -15.21
N PRO A 169 -24.79 3.87 -16.28
CA PRO A 169 -24.48 4.50 -17.56
C PRO A 169 -25.73 5.11 -18.20
N GLU A 170 -25.53 5.97 -19.19
CA GLU A 170 -26.59 6.42 -20.10
C GLU A 170 -26.28 5.85 -21.48
N PHE A 171 -27.26 5.16 -22.10
CA PHE A 171 -27.07 4.54 -23.40
C PHE A 171 -28.37 4.50 -24.19
N ASP A 172 -28.30 4.98 -25.43
CA ASP A 172 -29.29 4.79 -26.50
C ASP A 172 -30.76 5.06 -26.13
N ASN A 173 -31.02 6.01 -25.23
CA ASN A 173 -32.36 6.28 -24.67
C ASN A 173 -33.07 5.02 -24.15
N SER A 174 -32.31 4.06 -23.62
CA SER A 174 -32.79 2.78 -23.09
C SER A 174 -33.93 2.92 -22.07
N ALA A 175 -33.96 4.00 -21.29
CA ALA A 175 -35.06 4.28 -20.35
C ALA A 175 -36.43 4.41 -21.05
N ILE A 176 -36.46 4.78 -22.34
CA ILE A 176 -37.67 4.89 -23.16
C ILE A 176 -37.84 3.62 -24.00
N LYS A 177 -36.77 3.18 -24.67
CA LYS A 177 -36.84 2.07 -25.63
C LYS A 177 -37.10 0.71 -24.99
N LEU A 178 -36.57 0.47 -23.79
CA LEU A 178 -36.80 -0.78 -23.07
C LEU A 178 -38.29 -0.99 -22.75
N PRO A 179 -39.02 -0.01 -22.15
CA PRO A 179 -40.47 -0.09 -22.02
C PRO A 179 -41.20 -0.36 -23.34
N GLU A 180 -40.86 0.37 -24.40
CA GLU A 180 -41.49 0.20 -25.72
C GLU A 180 -41.31 -1.23 -26.25
N LEU A 181 -40.08 -1.77 -26.14
CA LEU A 181 -39.77 -3.14 -26.53
C LEU A 181 -40.56 -4.16 -25.72
N VAL A 182 -40.57 -4.03 -24.38
CA VAL A 182 -41.29 -4.95 -23.48
C VAL A 182 -42.78 -4.99 -23.79
N TYR A 183 -43.43 -3.84 -23.93
CA TYR A 183 -44.87 -3.78 -24.25
C TYR A 183 -45.18 -4.23 -25.67
N LYS A 184 -44.30 -3.94 -26.65
CA LYS A 184 -44.46 -4.44 -28.02
C LYS A 184 -44.41 -5.96 -28.03
N THR A 185 -43.39 -6.56 -27.42
CA THR A 185 -43.24 -8.02 -27.35
C THR A 185 -44.38 -8.67 -26.56
N ALA A 186 -44.85 -8.05 -25.48
CA ALA A 186 -46.00 -8.54 -24.73
C ALA A 186 -47.27 -8.60 -25.59
N ARG A 187 -47.55 -7.56 -26.41
CA ARG A 187 -48.69 -7.54 -27.33
C ARG A 187 -48.57 -8.57 -28.45
N GLU A 188 -47.37 -8.81 -28.96
CA GLU A 188 -47.12 -9.86 -29.95
C GLU A 188 -47.41 -11.28 -29.42
N ILE A 189 -47.15 -11.53 -28.13
CA ILE A 189 -47.33 -12.85 -27.51
C ILE A 189 -48.76 -13.04 -26.98
N TYR A 190 -49.31 -12.04 -26.28
CA TYR A 190 -50.57 -12.15 -25.53
C TYR A 190 -51.75 -11.46 -26.20
N GLY A 191 -51.53 -10.77 -27.33
CA GLY A 191 -52.54 -10.01 -28.07
C GLY A 191 -52.57 -8.52 -27.71
N GLU A 192 -53.23 -7.72 -28.54
CA GLU A 192 -53.23 -6.26 -28.46
C GLU A 192 -53.79 -5.72 -27.12
N ASN A 193 -54.83 -6.37 -26.60
CA ASN A 193 -55.41 -6.07 -25.30
C ASN A 193 -54.79 -7.01 -24.24
N LEU A 194 -53.76 -6.53 -23.56
CA LEU A 194 -53.05 -7.32 -22.55
C LEU A 194 -53.99 -7.71 -21.39
N PRO A 195 -53.99 -8.98 -20.95
CA PRO A 195 -54.68 -9.36 -19.73
C PRO A 195 -54.11 -8.61 -18.53
N LYS A 196 -54.96 -8.17 -17.60
CA LYS A 196 -54.58 -7.39 -16.41
C LYS A 196 -53.43 -8.00 -15.61
N VAL A 197 -53.41 -9.32 -15.46
CA VAL A 197 -52.33 -10.05 -14.76
C VAL A 197 -50.95 -9.88 -15.41
N ILE A 198 -50.89 -9.73 -16.74
CA ILE A 198 -49.66 -9.54 -17.50
C ILE A 198 -49.20 -8.09 -17.39
N GLU A 199 -50.12 -7.14 -17.57
CA GLU A 199 -49.84 -5.70 -17.46
C GLU A 199 -49.32 -5.33 -16.07
N GLU A 200 -50.00 -5.78 -15.01
CA GLU A 200 -49.57 -5.56 -13.63
C GLU A 200 -48.18 -6.15 -13.34
N ARG A 201 -47.84 -7.29 -13.97
CA ARG A 201 -46.54 -7.92 -13.79
C ARG A 201 -45.43 -7.14 -14.49
N ILE A 202 -45.66 -6.70 -15.73
CA ILE A 202 -44.73 -5.87 -16.49
C ILE A 202 -44.45 -4.58 -15.73
N GLU A 203 -45.49 -3.87 -15.29
CA GLU A 203 -45.32 -2.63 -14.54
C GLU A 203 -44.52 -2.86 -13.25
N LYS A 204 -44.85 -3.90 -12.48
CA LYS A 204 -44.17 -4.24 -11.23
C LYS A 204 -42.67 -4.53 -11.41
N GLU A 205 -42.27 -5.16 -12.52
CA GLU A 205 -40.86 -5.49 -12.78
C GLU A 205 -40.10 -4.34 -13.47
N LEU A 206 -40.75 -3.61 -14.38
CA LEU A 206 -40.11 -2.58 -15.17
C LEU A 206 -39.84 -1.31 -14.35
N GLN A 207 -40.73 -0.93 -13.44
CA GLN A 207 -40.58 0.25 -12.58
C GLN A 207 -39.27 0.26 -11.78
N PRO A 208 -38.90 -0.79 -11.02
CA PRO A 208 -37.61 -0.81 -10.32
C PRO A 208 -36.41 -0.84 -11.27
N ILE A 209 -36.51 -1.48 -12.44
CA ILE A 209 -35.43 -1.52 -13.45
C ILE A 209 -35.14 -0.11 -13.98
N LEU A 210 -36.18 0.67 -14.28
CA LEU A 210 -36.03 2.06 -14.70
C LEU A 210 -35.53 2.94 -13.55
N LYS A 211 -36.18 2.86 -12.38
CA LYS A 211 -35.91 3.71 -11.21
C LYS A 211 -34.48 3.57 -10.69
N HIS A 212 -33.93 2.36 -10.73
CA HIS A 212 -32.57 2.08 -10.26
C HIS A 212 -31.54 2.06 -11.40
N GLY A 213 -31.91 2.51 -12.60
CA GLY A 213 -31.01 2.66 -13.75
C GLY A 213 -30.44 1.34 -14.31
N PHE A 214 -31.09 0.21 -14.03
CA PHE A 214 -30.72 -1.09 -14.58
C PHE A 214 -31.16 -1.27 -16.05
N HIS A 215 -32.00 -0.37 -16.56
CA HIS A 215 -32.52 -0.41 -17.93
C HIS A 215 -31.43 -0.48 -19.02
N VAL A 216 -30.23 0.04 -18.75
CA VAL A 216 -29.11 -0.04 -19.70
C VAL A 216 -28.58 -1.46 -19.89
N ILE A 217 -28.67 -2.32 -18.88
CA ILE A 217 -28.18 -3.71 -18.95
C ILE A 217 -29.17 -4.59 -19.72
N TYR A 218 -30.46 -4.27 -19.63
CA TYR A 218 -31.53 -5.01 -20.29
C TYR A 218 -31.84 -4.53 -21.72
N TRP A 219 -31.38 -3.32 -22.08
CA TRP A 219 -31.46 -2.78 -23.44
C TRP A 219 -30.30 -3.25 -24.29
#